data_AF-A0A4Q5Y246-F1
#
_entry.id   AF-A0A4Q5Y246-F1
#
_cell.length_a   1.000
_cell.length_b   1.000
_cell.length_c   1.000
_cell.angle_alpha   90.00
_cell.angle_beta   90.00
_cell.angle_gamma   90.00
#
_symmetry.space_group_name_H-M   'P 1'
#
loop_
_entity.id
_entity.type
_entity.pdbx_description
1 polymer ?
#
loop_
_entity_poly.entity_id
_entity_poly.type
_entity_poly.pdbx_seq_one_letter_code
_entity_poly.pdbx_strand_id
1 'polypeptide(L)'
;MRVFFTGLIFLLPALVIGQQRLHITAFGGFANYSGDLQTKRLTLDQSHGTFGLGLRYDITDHLSGRLGFNYGRLEANDKNNEALLKARNLNFQTAITEANLMLEYTILDLSVKKFSPYAFAGVALFHFNPYTYDTLGNKIELQPLGTEGQGLAQYPDRKPYNLTQFAIPFGAGIKYRVSDKVILSYEIGLRKLFTDYLDDVSSTYVDQSLLEQARGPRA
;
A
#
# COMPACT_ATOMS: atom_id res chain seq x y z
N MET A 1 4.52 2.97 -38.68
CA MET A 1 4.22 2.05 -37.56
C MET A 1 5.55 1.62 -36.95
N ARG A 2 5.89 2.09 -35.75
CA ARG A 2 7.17 1.76 -35.09
C ARG A 2 6.85 0.77 -33.96
N VAL A 3 7.14 -0.50 -34.20
CA VAL A 3 7.00 -1.58 -33.22
C VAL A 3 8.34 -1.71 -32.50
N PHE A 4 8.33 -1.65 -31.18
CA PHE A 4 9.49 -1.91 -30.33
C PHE A 4 9.30 -3.29 -29.69
N PHE A 5 10.17 -4.24 -30.02
CA PHE A 5 10.28 -5.52 -29.34
C PHE A 5 11.56 -5.48 -28.50
N THR A 6 11.43 -5.40 -27.18
CA THR A 6 12.55 -5.62 -26.26
C THR A 6 12.39 -7.01 -25.66
N GLY A 7 13.04 -8.00 -26.28
CA GLY A 7 13.24 -9.31 -25.67
C GLY A 7 14.39 -9.24 -24.69
N LEU A 8 14.10 -9.15 -23.39
CA LEU A 8 15.12 -9.30 -22.36
C LEU A 8 15.21 -10.79 -22.00
N ILE A 9 16.14 -11.50 -22.63
CA ILE A 9 16.52 -12.85 -22.25
C ILE A 9 17.35 -12.73 -20.96
N PHE A 10 16.75 -13.09 -19.82
CA PHE A 10 17.50 -13.38 -18.60
C PHE A 10 18.24 -14.72 -18.81
N LEU A 11 19.50 -14.64 -19.22
CA LEU A 11 20.45 -15.73 -19.05
C LEU A 11 20.71 -15.89 -17.54
N LEU A 12 20.12 -16.92 -16.94
CA LEU A 12 20.50 -17.41 -15.61
C LEU A 12 21.97 -17.84 -15.63
N PRO A 13 22.88 -17.26 -14.83
CA PRO A 13 24.15 -17.90 -14.58
C PRO A 13 23.96 -19.00 -13.54
N ALA A 14 24.49 -20.16 -13.91
CA ALA A 14 24.98 -21.29 -13.12
C ALA A 14 24.73 -21.30 -11.60
N LEU A 15 24.29 -22.47 -11.13
CA LEU A 15 24.41 -22.95 -9.76
C LEU A 15 25.83 -22.71 -9.21
N VAL A 16 25.97 -21.66 -8.40
CA VAL A 16 27.10 -21.52 -7.47
C VAL A 16 26.75 -22.32 -6.23
N ILE A 17 27.53 -23.36 -5.94
CA ILE A 17 27.54 -24.02 -4.64
C ILE A 17 28.12 -23.01 -3.64
N GLY A 18 27.23 -22.23 -3.03
CA GLY A 18 27.54 -21.24 -2.01
C GLY A 18 26.41 -21.19 -0.99
N GLN A 19 26.66 -20.55 0.16
CA GLN A 19 25.68 -20.27 1.21
C GLN A 19 24.32 -19.90 0.60
N GLN A 20 23.24 -20.50 1.09
CA GLN A 20 21.88 -20.23 0.60
C GLN A 20 21.56 -18.75 0.87
N ARG A 21 21.75 -17.92 -0.15
CA ARG A 21 21.53 -16.46 -0.11
C ARG A 21 20.13 -16.05 -0.51
N LEU A 22 19.37 -16.95 -1.14
CA LEU A 22 17.99 -16.71 -1.55
C LEU A 22 17.02 -17.34 -0.55
N HIS A 23 16.10 -16.52 -0.07
CA HIS A 23 15.10 -16.87 0.93
C HIS A 23 13.70 -16.52 0.44
N ILE A 24 12.73 -17.36 0.79
CA ILE A 24 11.31 -17.02 0.62
C ILE A 24 10.87 -16.27 1.88
N THR A 25 10.14 -15.19 1.70
CA THR A 25 9.56 -14.41 2.80
C THR A 25 8.05 -14.52 2.79
N ALA A 26 7.46 -14.68 3.97
CA ALA A 26 6.03 -14.52 4.18
C ALA A 26 5.81 -13.49 5.29
N PHE A 27 4.78 -12.67 5.14
CA PHE A 27 4.43 -11.58 6.04
C PHE A 27 2.95 -11.66 6.38
N GLY A 28 2.63 -11.34 7.64
CA GLY A 28 1.28 -11.10 8.12
C GLY A 28 1.33 -10.01 9.17
N GLY A 29 0.42 -9.05 9.10
CA GLY A 29 0.38 -7.93 10.01
C GLY A 29 -0.89 -7.11 9.88
N PHE A 30 -0.83 -5.87 10.36
CA PHE A 30 -1.94 -4.92 10.32
C PHE A 30 -1.51 -3.67 9.57
N ALA A 31 -2.41 -3.13 8.75
CA ALA A 31 -2.23 -1.85 8.10
C ALA A 31 -3.13 -0.81 8.78
N ASN A 32 -2.66 0.44 8.84
CA ASN A 32 -3.42 1.57 9.38
C ASN A 32 -3.34 2.72 8.37
N TYR A 33 -4.47 3.41 8.18
CA TYR A 33 -4.53 4.65 7.42
C TYR A 33 -4.26 5.84 8.35
N SER A 34 -3.52 6.83 7.86
CA SER A 34 -3.29 8.11 8.55
C SER A 34 -3.29 9.20 7.48
N GLY A 35 -4.43 9.86 7.30
CA GLY A 35 -4.66 10.93 6.33
C GLY A 35 -5.85 11.80 6.73
N ASP A 36 -6.41 12.56 5.80
CA ASP A 36 -7.34 13.66 6.09
C ASP A 36 -8.67 13.22 6.73
N LEU A 37 -9.10 11.98 6.52
CA LEU A 37 -10.26 11.38 7.19
C LEU A 37 -9.97 10.86 8.62
N GLN A 38 -8.75 11.00 9.15
CA GLN A 38 -8.37 10.42 10.44
C GLN A 38 -7.47 11.31 11.32
N THR A 39 -8.03 11.87 12.40
CA THR A 39 -7.30 12.75 13.35
C THR A 39 -6.26 12.01 14.20
N LYS A 40 -6.38 10.68 14.35
CA LYS A 40 -5.45 9.84 15.14
C LYS A 40 -4.50 9.05 14.24
N ARG A 41 -3.19 9.16 14.51
CA ARG A 41 -2.10 8.48 13.77
C ARG A 41 -2.12 6.96 13.89
N LEU A 42 -2.81 6.41 14.90
CA LEU A 42 -2.97 4.97 15.13
C LEU A 42 -4.37 4.72 15.70
N THR A 43 -5.17 3.93 14.98
CA THR A 43 -6.50 3.50 15.43
C THR A 43 -6.61 1.99 15.24
N LEU A 44 -6.72 1.25 16.35
CA LEU A 44 -6.82 -0.23 16.29
C LEU A 44 -8.14 -0.68 15.67
N ASP A 45 -9.20 0.13 15.83
CA ASP A 45 -10.56 -0.18 15.39
C ASP A 45 -10.76 -0.11 13.87
N GLN A 46 -9.82 0.49 13.14
CA GLN A 46 -9.81 0.61 11.66
C GLN A 46 -8.59 -0.11 11.05
N SER A 47 -7.88 -0.90 11.86
CA SER A 47 -6.77 -1.71 11.41
C SER A 47 -7.28 -2.98 10.73
N HIS A 48 -6.79 -3.26 9.52
CA HIS A 48 -7.13 -4.47 8.80
C HIS A 48 -5.90 -5.34 8.57
N GLY A 49 -6.15 -6.65 8.51
CA GLY A 49 -5.11 -7.62 8.21
C GLY A 49 -4.50 -7.36 6.83
N THR A 50 -3.18 -7.42 6.79
CA THR A 50 -2.39 -7.44 5.56
C THR A 50 -1.48 -8.67 5.58
N PHE A 51 -1.28 -9.26 4.41
CA PHE A 51 -0.39 -10.39 4.21
C PHE A 51 0.44 -10.17 2.96
N GLY A 52 1.59 -10.85 2.91
CA GLY A 52 2.50 -10.71 1.79
C GLY A 52 3.41 -11.91 1.61
N LEU A 53 3.92 -12.05 0.40
CA LEU A 53 4.90 -13.06 0.02
C LEU A 53 6.02 -12.38 -0.77
N GLY A 54 7.20 -12.97 -0.75
CA GLY A 54 8.33 -12.37 -1.44
C GLY A 54 9.57 -13.25 -1.47
N LEU A 55 10.61 -12.66 -2.04
CA LEU A 55 11.94 -13.21 -2.12
C LEU A 55 12.92 -12.22 -1.51
N ARG A 56 13.87 -12.72 -0.72
CA ARG A 56 14.98 -11.96 -0.17
C ARG A 56 16.28 -12.58 -0.64
N TYR A 57 17.19 -11.74 -1.12
CA TYR A 57 18.53 -12.14 -1.52
C TYR A 57 19.58 -11.43 -0.67
N ASP A 58 20.45 -12.20 -0.01
CA ASP A 58 21.56 -11.69 0.80
C ASP A 58 22.74 -11.33 -0.11
N ILE A 59 22.98 -10.03 -0.26
CA ILE A 59 24.08 -9.47 -1.04
C ILE A 59 25.38 -9.59 -0.22
N THR A 60 25.29 -9.27 1.07
CA THR A 60 26.31 -9.47 2.11
C THR A 60 25.64 -9.94 3.40
N ASP A 61 26.41 -10.21 4.45
CA ASP A 61 25.86 -10.60 5.76
C ASP A 61 25.03 -9.48 6.43
N HIS A 62 25.21 -8.23 5.99
CA HIS A 62 24.49 -7.06 6.48
C HIS A 62 23.44 -6.54 5.49
N LEU A 63 23.70 -6.62 4.18
CA LEU A 63 22.87 -6.03 3.14
C LEU A 63 22.10 -7.09 2.36
N SER A 64 20.78 -6.92 2.25
CA SER A 64 19.91 -7.77 1.43
C SER A 64 19.02 -6.95 0.52
N GLY A 65 18.63 -7.52 -0.62
CA GLY A 65 17.51 -7.03 -1.44
C GLY A 65 16.25 -7.86 -1.20
N ARG A 66 15.07 -7.23 -1.14
CA ARG A 66 13.76 -7.89 -0.99
C ARG A 66 12.83 -7.47 -2.11
N LEU A 67 12.27 -8.45 -2.82
CA LEU A 67 11.13 -8.29 -3.72
C LEU A 67 9.88 -8.81 -3.00
N GLY A 68 8.85 -7.98 -2.85
CA GLY A 68 7.64 -8.33 -2.11
C GLY A 68 6.37 -8.04 -2.89
N PHE A 69 5.35 -8.85 -2.63
CA PHE A 69 3.97 -8.64 -3.04
C PHE A 69 3.09 -8.68 -1.79
N ASN A 70 2.40 -7.59 -1.51
CA ASN A 70 1.51 -7.44 -0.36
C ASN A 70 0.06 -7.26 -0.84
N TYR A 71 -0.86 -7.81 -0.06
CA TYR A 71 -2.29 -7.59 -0.19
C TYR A 71 -2.85 -7.19 1.18
N GLY A 72 -3.76 -6.24 1.18
CA GLY A 72 -4.44 -5.80 2.39
C GLY A 72 -5.73 -5.07 2.06
N ARG A 73 -6.48 -4.74 3.10
CA ARG A 73 -7.63 -3.85 3.02
C ARG A 73 -7.35 -2.65 3.91
N LEU A 74 -7.87 -1.49 3.55
CA LEU A 74 -7.99 -0.33 4.42
C LEU A 74 -9.46 0.09 4.48
N GLU A 75 -9.85 0.64 5.62
CA GLU A 75 -11.16 1.24 5.85
C GLU A 75 -10.97 2.52 6.65
N ALA A 76 -11.73 3.55 6.31
CA ALA A 76 -11.94 4.69 7.19
C ALA A 76 -13.43 5.02 7.23
N ASN A 77 -13.89 5.44 8.41
CA ASN A 77 -15.29 5.78 8.65
C ASN A 77 -15.37 7.00 9.60
N ASP A 78 -15.91 8.11 9.08
CA ASP A 78 -16.12 9.37 9.80
C ASP A 78 -17.02 9.20 11.04
N LYS A 79 -17.94 8.22 11.04
CA LYS A 79 -18.86 7.93 12.15
C LYS A 79 -18.13 7.61 13.46
N ASN A 80 -16.91 7.08 13.38
CA ASN A 80 -16.10 6.71 14.53
C ASN A 80 -15.11 7.81 14.95
N ASN A 81 -15.23 9.01 14.36
CA ASN A 81 -14.25 10.08 14.50
C ASN A 81 -14.79 11.29 15.29
N GLU A 82 -14.07 12.42 15.31
CA GLU A 82 -14.47 13.64 16.02
C GLU A 82 -15.78 14.26 15.48
N ALA A 83 -16.44 15.11 16.29
CA ALA A 83 -17.79 15.60 16.02
C ALA A 83 -17.95 16.34 14.67
N LEU A 84 -16.90 17.04 14.20
CA LEU A 84 -16.87 17.71 12.89
C LEU A 84 -16.81 16.74 11.71
N LEU A 85 -16.10 15.61 11.85
CA LEU A 85 -15.99 14.58 10.81
C LEU A 85 -17.26 13.72 10.78
N LYS A 86 -17.85 13.42 11.95
CA LYS A 86 -19.16 12.75 12.08
C LYS A 86 -20.29 13.47 11.33
N ALA A 87 -20.24 14.80 11.24
CA ALA A 87 -21.23 15.58 10.51
C ALA A 87 -21.16 15.39 8.98
N ARG A 88 -20.00 14.96 8.45
CA ARG A 88 -19.79 14.66 7.03
C ARG A 88 -20.16 13.23 6.66
N ASN A 89 -20.04 12.29 7.61
CA ASN A 89 -20.51 10.89 7.50
C ASN A 89 -19.99 10.13 6.26
N LEU A 90 -18.73 10.31 5.90
CA LEU A 90 -18.10 9.55 4.82
C LEU A 90 -17.53 8.23 5.32
N ASN A 91 -17.61 7.22 4.46
CA ASN A 91 -16.98 5.94 4.65
C ASN A 91 -16.38 5.47 3.33
N PHE A 92 -15.14 4.99 3.37
CA PHE A 92 -14.54 4.30 2.24
C PHE A 92 -13.87 3.03 2.70
N GLN A 93 -13.87 2.05 1.80
CA GLN A 93 -13.08 0.85 1.91
C GLN A 93 -12.27 0.69 0.64
N THR A 94 -11.04 0.21 0.77
CA THR A 94 -10.20 -0.06 -0.40
C THR A 94 -9.37 -1.30 -0.20
N ALA A 95 -9.30 -2.15 -1.23
CA ALA A 95 -8.32 -3.22 -1.29
C ALA A 95 -7.02 -2.65 -1.86
N ILE A 96 -5.90 -2.92 -1.22
CA ILE A 96 -4.57 -2.49 -1.67
C ILE A 96 -3.78 -3.73 -2.07
N THR A 97 -3.28 -3.69 -3.30
CA THR A 97 -2.26 -4.60 -3.81
C THR A 97 -0.97 -3.82 -4.00
N GLU A 98 0.16 -4.32 -3.53
CA GLU A 98 1.44 -3.62 -3.59
C GLU A 98 2.54 -4.56 -4.07
N ALA A 99 3.31 -4.14 -5.06
CA ALA A 99 4.59 -4.73 -5.42
C ALA A 99 5.70 -3.79 -4.94
N ASN A 100 6.70 -4.31 -4.23
CA ASN A 100 7.79 -3.50 -3.68
C ASN A 100 9.17 -4.14 -3.92
N LEU A 101 10.16 -3.27 -4.07
CA LEU A 101 11.57 -3.61 -4.10
C LEU A 101 12.28 -2.81 -3.02
N MET A 102 12.92 -3.48 -2.08
CA MET A 102 13.51 -2.88 -0.89
C MET A 102 14.96 -3.33 -0.70
N LEU A 103 15.76 -2.45 -0.11
CA LEU A 103 17.04 -2.77 0.49
C LEU A 103 16.88 -2.88 2.00
N GLU A 104 17.54 -3.86 2.59
CA GLU A 104 17.56 -4.08 4.03
C GLU A 104 18.99 -4.05 4.55
N TYR A 105 19.21 -3.31 5.62
CA TYR A 105 20.47 -3.29 6.34
C TYR A 105 20.30 -3.87 7.74
N THR A 106 20.88 -5.04 7.96
CA THR A 106 20.92 -5.79 9.21
C THR A 106 22.17 -5.40 9.98
N ILE A 107 22.03 -4.84 11.18
CA ILE A 107 23.13 -4.20 11.90
C ILE A 107 24.15 -5.21 12.42
N LEU A 108 23.67 -6.33 12.97
CA LEU A 108 24.48 -7.41 13.51
C LEU A 108 24.41 -8.63 12.60
N ASP A 109 25.55 -9.25 12.34
CA ASP A 109 25.61 -10.47 11.54
C ASP A 109 24.81 -11.60 12.22
N LEU A 110 23.75 -12.05 11.55
CA LEU A 110 22.84 -13.08 12.03
C LEU A 110 23.47 -14.49 11.99
N SER A 111 24.58 -14.68 11.28
CA SER A 111 25.36 -15.93 11.32
C SER A 111 25.96 -16.14 12.72
N VAL A 112 26.43 -15.06 13.35
CA VAL A 112 27.06 -15.07 14.68
C VAL A 112 26.05 -14.78 15.79
N LYS A 113 25.13 -13.82 15.57
CA LYS A 113 24.16 -13.38 16.59
C LYS A 113 22.77 -13.93 16.27
N LYS A 114 22.01 -14.32 17.29
CA LYS A 114 20.61 -14.73 17.10
C LYS A 114 19.66 -13.56 16.91
N PHE A 115 20.05 -12.36 17.32
CA PHE A 115 19.22 -11.17 17.30
C PHE A 115 19.95 -10.05 16.58
N SER A 116 19.25 -9.34 15.70
CA SER A 116 19.76 -8.13 15.07
C SER A 116 18.65 -7.12 14.82
N PRO A 117 18.81 -5.85 15.23
CA PRO A 117 18.04 -4.76 14.67
C PRO A 117 18.36 -4.61 13.18
N TYR A 118 17.42 -4.07 12.43
CA TYR A 118 17.62 -3.79 11.02
C TYR A 118 16.70 -2.67 10.54
N ALA A 119 17.08 -2.03 9.44
CA ALA A 119 16.28 -1.01 8.77
C ALA A 119 16.08 -1.37 7.29
N PHE A 120 15.03 -0.84 6.68
CA PHE A 120 14.76 -1.04 5.27
C PHE A 120 14.19 0.21 4.62
N ALA A 121 14.43 0.34 3.32
CA ALA A 121 13.83 1.37 2.47
C ALA A 121 13.78 0.88 1.03
N GLY A 122 12.87 1.43 0.24
CA GLY A 122 12.74 1.01 -1.15
C GLY A 122 11.73 1.81 -1.94
N VAL A 123 11.21 1.13 -2.96
CA VAL A 123 10.21 1.65 -3.88
C VAL A 123 9.06 0.67 -3.98
N ALA A 124 7.85 1.19 -4.16
CA ALA A 124 6.66 0.38 -4.30
C ALA A 124 5.74 0.95 -5.38
N LEU A 125 5.05 0.05 -6.06
CA LEU A 125 3.88 0.36 -6.86
C LEU A 125 2.69 -0.30 -6.17
N PHE A 126 1.66 0.48 -5.88
CA PHE A 126 0.44 -0.02 -5.28
C PHE A 126 -0.77 0.33 -6.12
N HIS A 127 -1.74 -0.55 -6.14
CA HIS A 127 -3.03 -0.35 -6.75
C HIS A 127 -4.10 -0.41 -5.67
N PHE A 128 -4.97 0.59 -5.66
CA PHE A 128 -6.10 0.72 -4.75
C PHE A 128 -7.38 1.01 -5.52
N ASN A 129 -8.53 0.61 -4.99
CA ASN A 129 -9.83 0.92 -5.60
C ASN A 129 -10.82 1.26 -4.47
N PRO A 130 -11.09 2.55 -4.20
CA PRO A 130 -11.96 2.96 -3.11
C PRO A 130 -13.43 2.73 -3.47
N TYR A 131 -14.19 2.19 -2.53
CA TYR A 131 -15.61 1.89 -2.70
C TYR A 131 -16.39 2.12 -1.40
N THR A 132 -17.69 2.33 -1.54
CA THR A 132 -18.65 2.39 -0.43
C THR A 132 -19.86 1.47 -0.69
N TYR A 133 -20.79 1.41 0.25
CA TYR A 133 -22.05 0.68 0.13
C TYR A 133 -23.23 1.67 0.12
N ASP A 134 -24.18 1.48 -0.78
CA ASP A 134 -25.43 2.24 -0.77
C ASP A 134 -26.36 1.83 0.38
N THR A 135 -27.49 2.54 0.53
CA THR A 135 -28.52 2.24 1.55
C THR A 135 -29.19 0.87 1.37
N LEU A 136 -29.01 0.23 0.21
CA LEU A 136 -29.50 -1.12 -0.11
C LEU A 136 -28.40 -2.19 0.03
N GLY A 137 -27.17 -1.81 0.40
CA GLY A 137 -26.02 -2.70 0.57
C GLY A 137 -25.25 -3.04 -0.71
N ASN A 138 -25.50 -2.36 -1.84
CA ASN A 138 -24.75 -2.58 -3.07
C ASN A 138 -23.40 -1.85 -3.03
N LYS A 139 -22.34 -2.53 -3.51
CA LYS A 139 -21.00 -1.95 -3.63
C LYS A 139 -20.97 -0.92 -4.76
N ILE A 140 -20.50 0.29 -4.46
CA ILE A 140 -20.32 1.38 -5.41
C ILE A 140 -18.86 1.84 -5.38
N GLU A 141 -18.19 1.79 -6.54
CA GLU A 141 -16.83 2.28 -6.70
C GLU A 141 -16.83 3.81 -6.77
N LEU A 142 -15.92 4.46 -6.04
CA LEU A 142 -15.93 5.92 -5.91
C LEU A 142 -15.22 6.62 -7.07
N GLN A 143 -14.13 6.04 -7.59
CA GLN A 143 -13.34 6.66 -8.67
C GLN A 143 -14.15 6.96 -9.94
N PRO A 144 -15.04 6.06 -10.44
CA PRO A 144 -15.87 6.35 -11.60
C PRO A 144 -16.95 7.40 -11.37
N LEU A 145 -17.37 7.61 -10.11
CA LEU A 145 -18.35 8.64 -9.77
C LEU A 145 -17.75 10.04 -9.88
N GLY A 146 -16.44 10.18 -9.62
CA GLY A 146 -15.77 11.46 -9.67
C GLY A 146 -16.38 12.44 -8.68
N THR A 147 -16.42 12.06 -7.41
CA THR A 147 -17.10 12.74 -6.29
C THR A 147 -16.65 14.21 -6.09
N GLU A 148 -15.46 14.59 -6.55
CA GLU A 148 -15.00 15.98 -6.59
C GLU A 148 -15.19 16.64 -7.96
N GLY A 149 -16.04 16.10 -8.82
CA GLY A 149 -16.26 16.59 -10.18
C GLY A 149 -15.18 16.18 -11.18
N GLN A 150 -14.44 15.11 -10.91
CA GLN A 150 -13.41 14.62 -11.82
C GLN A 150 -14.02 14.22 -13.18
N GLY A 151 -13.54 14.84 -14.26
CA GLY A 151 -14.00 14.58 -15.62
C GLY A 151 -15.38 15.17 -15.96
N LEU A 152 -15.89 16.12 -15.16
CA LEU A 152 -17.09 16.89 -15.48
C LEU A 152 -16.75 18.13 -16.32
N ALA A 153 -17.60 18.48 -17.29
CA ALA A 153 -17.40 19.65 -18.16
C ALA A 153 -17.39 20.98 -17.38
N GLN A 154 -18.07 21.03 -16.24
CA GLN A 154 -18.14 22.16 -15.33
C GLN A 154 -16.84 22.38 -14.53
N TYR A 155 -15.96 21.35 -14.48
CA TYR A 155 -14.70 21.38 -13.77
C TYR A 155 -13.56 20.86 -14.66
N PRO A 156 -13.21 21.58 -15.75
CA PRO A 156 -12.26 21.11 -16.76
C PRO A 156 -10.85 20.82 -16.20
N ASP A 157 -10.49 21.47 -15.08
CA ASP A 157 -9.20 21.29 -14.41
C ASP A 157 -9.16 20.05 -13.49
N ARG A 158 -10.31 19.45 -13.16
CA ARG A 158 -10.41 18.30 -12.26
C ARG A 158 -10.41 16.99 -13.06
N LYS A 159 -9.29 16.28 -13.03
CA LYS A 159 -9.08 15.03 -13.79
C LYS A 159 -9.26 13.78 -12.92
N PRO A 160 -9.76 12.66 -13.46
CA PRO A 160 -9.80 11.40 -12.74
C PRO A 160 -8.40 10.98 -12.26
N TYR A 161 -8.29 10.57 -11.00
CA TYR A 161 -7.03 10.10 -10.44
C TYR A 161 -6.73 8.66 -10.88
N ASN A 162 -5.44 8.31 -10.86
CA ASN A 162 -4.98 6.97 -11.18
C ASN A 162 -5.06 6.08 -9.92
N LEU A 163 -5.61 4.88 -10.10
CA LEU A 163 -5.72 3.85 -9.08
C LEU A 163 -4.38 3.15 -8.80
N THR A 164 -3.42 3.24 -9.75
CA THR A 164 -2.08 2.68 -9.61
C THR A 164 -1.05 3.78 -9.40
N GLN A 165 -0.27 3.63 -8.34
CA GLN A 165 0.52 4.71 -7.78
C GLN A 165 1.85 4.26 -7.18
N PHE A 166 2.75 5.23 -7.02
CA PHE A 166 4.07 5.00 -6.46
C PHE A 166 4.12 5.35 -4.98
N ALA A 167 4.91 4.60 -4.22
CA ALA A 167 5.22 4.88 -2.82
C ALA A 167 6.68 4.61 -2.51
N ILE A 168 7.19 5.26 -1.46
CA ILE A 168 8.49 4.95 -0.86
C ILE A 168 8.22 4.26 0.49
N PRO A 169 8.31 2.92 0.56
CA PRO A 169 8.31 2.20 1.82
C PRO A 169 9.64 2.37 2.55
N PHE A 170 9.58 2.56 3.87
CA PHE A 170 10.75 2.56 4.74
C PHE A 170 10.36 2.21 6.18
N GLY A 171 11.31 1.73 6.96
CA GLY A 171 11.02 1.31 8.32
C GLY A 171 12.19 0.66 9.03
N ALA A 172 11.89 0.12 10.20
CA ALA A 172 12.85 -0.59 11.02
C ALA A 172 12.18 -1.76 11.72
N GLY A 173 13.01 -2.69 12.17
CA GLY A 173 12.55 -3.89 12.83
C GLY A 173 13.65 -4.63 13.54
N ILE A 174 13.28 -5.80 14.05
CA ILE A 174 14.18 -6.73 14.69
C ILE A 174 14.07 -8.09 13.98
N LYS A 175 15.21 -8.72 13.75
CA LYS A 175 15.33 -10.09 13.24
C LYS A 175 15.79 -11.00 14.36
N TYR A 176 15.16 -12.16 14.45
CA TYR A 176 15.51 -13.24 15.36
C TYR A 176 15.72 -14.53 14.57
N ARG A 177 16.95 -15.05 14.57
CA ARG A 177 17.31 -16.34 13.97
C ARG A 177 16.87 -17.47 14.90
N VAL A 178 15.80 -18.14 14.52
CA VAL A 178 15.25 -19.31 15.23
C VAL A 178 16.10 -20.55 14.94
N SER A 179 16.49 -20.73 13.68
CA SER A 179 17.37 -21.79 13.20
C SER A 179 18.22 -21.29 12.03
N ASP A 180 19.13 -22.11 11.52
CA ASP A 180 19.98 -21.72 10.37
C ASP A 180 19.20 -21.51 9.07
N LYS A 181 17.90 -21.85 9.04
CA LYS A 181 17.02 -21.71 7.88
C LYS A 181 15.81 -20.81 8.13
N VAL A 182 15.55 -20.41 9.38
CA VAL A 182 14.33 -19.68 9.76
C VAL A 182 14.70 -18.44 10.57
N ILE A 183 14.32 -17.28 10.02
CA ILE A 183 14.43 -15.98 10.67
C ILE A 183 13.02 -15.42 10.84
N LEU A 184 12.67 -15.06 12.07
CA LEU A 184 11.47 -14.29 12.36
C LEU A 184 11.82 -12.80 12.37
N SER A 185 10.95 -11.98 11.82
CA SER A 185 11.13 -10.53 11.79
C SER A 185 9.90 -9.85 12.37
N TYR A 186 10.12 -8.85 13.21
CA TYR A 186 9.08 -7.92 13.63
C TYR A 186 9.43 -6.54 13.07
N GLU A 187 8.47 -5.92 12.38
CA GLU A 187 8.72 -4.75 11.54
C GLU A 187 7.68 -3.66 11.80
N ILE A 188 8.14 -2.41 11.85
CA ILE A 188 7.30 -1.23 11.77
C ILE A 188 7.70 -0.50 10.49
N GLY A 189 6.76 -0.36 9.57
CA GLY A 189 6.98 0.23 8.25
C GLY A 189 6.00 1.37 7.97
N LEU A 190 6.51 2.42 7.35
CA LEU A 190 5.76 3.54 6.81
C LEU A 190 5.87 3.54 5.29
N ARG A 191 4.86 4.09 4.62
CA ARG A 191 4.83 4.29 3.18
C ARG A 191 4.57 5.76 2.92
N LYS A 192 5.57 6.47 2.38
CA LYS A 192 5.34 7.82 1.88
C LYS A 192 4.63 7.70 0.53
N LEU A 193 3.40 8.20 0.49
CA LEU A 193 2.58 8.27 -0.71
C LEU A 193 2.81 9.63 -1.40
N PHE A 194 2.48 9.69 -2.68
CA PHE A 194 2.56 10.92 -3.50
C PHE A 194 1.19 11.36 -4.02
N THR A 195 0.12 10.82 -3.45
CA THR A 195 -1.27 11.15 -3.75
C THR A 195 -2.02 11.48 -2.50
N ASP A 196 -2.98 12.37 -2.67
CA ASP A 196 -3.95 12.71 -1.63
C ASP A 196 -5.21 11.84 -1.77
N TYR A 197 -5.53 11.37 -2.99
CA TYR A 197 -6.72 10.56 -3.31
C TYR A 197 -6.79 9.13 -2.73
N LEU A 198 -5.95 8.75 -1.75
CA LEU A 198 -6.07 7.40 -1.16
C LEU A 198 -7.45 7.20 -0.50
N ASP A 199 -8.08 8.28 -0.05
CA ASP A 199 -9.41 8.34 0.56
C ASP A 199 -10.47 9.02 -0.31
N ASP A 200 -10.21 9.20 -1.61
CA ASP A 200 -11.09 9.91 -2.55
C ASP A 200 -11.35 11.39 -2.20
N VAL A 201 -10.51 12.00 -1.34
CA VAL A 201 -10.58 13.42 -0.98
C VAL A 201 -9.27 14.10 -1.35
N SER A 202 -9.34 15.27 -1.99
CA SER A 202 -8.15 16.08 -2.27
C SER A 202 -8.44 17.58 -2.21
N SER A 203 -9.68 18.00 -2.47
CA SER A 203 -10.02 19.41 -2.57
C SER A 203 -11.39 19.71 -1.95
N THR A 204 -12.45 19.63 -2.75
CA THR A 204 -13.81 19.99 -2.35
C THR A 204 -14.80 19.15 -3.14
N TYR A 205 -15.76 18.56 -2.43
CA TYR A 205 -16.92 17.92 -3.05
C TYR A 205 -17.72 18.92 -3.88
N VAL A 206 -18.24 18.44 -5.01
CA VAL A 206 -19.12 19.23 -5.87
C VAL A 206 -20.57 19.12 -5.41
N ASP A 207 -21.39 20.05 -5.88
CA ASP A 207 -22.84 20.01 -5.60
C ASP A 207 -23.43 18.67 -6.04
N GLN A 208 -24.12 18.00 -5.11
CA GLN A 208 -24.68 16.66 -5.31
C GLN A 208 -25.68 16.64 -6.47
N SER A 209 -26.47 17.70 -6.66
CA SER A 209 -27.45 17.77 -7.75
C SER A 209 -26.79 17.80 -9.13
N LEU A 210 -25.62 18.43 -9.23
CA LEU A 210 -24.82 18.47 -10.44
C LEU A 210 -24.17 17.12 -10.74
N LEU A 211 -23.70 16.44 -9.69
CA LEU A 211 -23.08 15.13 -9.80
C LEU A 211 -24.11 14.06 -10.21
N GLU A 212 -25.28 14.07 -9.59
CA GLU A 212 -26.41 13.21 -9.93
C GLU A 212 -26.88 13.44 -11.39
N GLN A 213 -26.89 14.69 -11.86
CA GLN A 213 -27.24 15.00 -13.25
C GLN A 213 -26.22 14.45 -14.26
N ALA A 214 -24.93 14.43 -13.89
CA ALA A 214 -23.86 14.02 -14.79
C ALA A 214 -23.55 12.51 -14.74
N ARG A 215 -23.79 11.85 -13.60
CA ARG A 215 -23.39 10.45 -13.35
C ARG A 215 -24.56 9.54 -12.97
N GLY A 216 -25.74 10.10 -12.76
CA GLY A 216 -26.98 9.38 -12.44
C GLY A 216 -27.29 9.36 -10.95
N PRO A 217 -28.46 8.82 -10.55
CA PRO A 217 -29.01 8.90 -9.19
C PRO A 217 -28.27 8.07 -8.13
N ARG A 218 -27.09 7.53 -8.46
CA ARG A 218 -26.22 6.74 -7.56
C ARG A 218 -24.95 7.49 -7.16
N ALA A 219 -24.78 8.70 -7.67
CA ALA A 219 -23.63 9.55 -7.40
C ALA A 219 -23.89 10.49 -6.21
#